data_AF-A0A7C4E3C0-F1
#
_entry.id   AF-A0A7C4E3C0-F1
#
_cell.length_a   1.000
_cell.length_b   1.000
_cell.length_c   1.000
_cell.angle_alpha   90.00
_cell.angle_beta   90.00
_cell.angle_gamma   90.00
#
_symmetry.space_group_name_H-M   'P 1'
#
loop_
_entity.id
_entity.type
_entity.pdbx_description
1 polymer ?
#
loop_
_entity_poly.entity_id
_entity_poly.type
_entity_poly.pdbx_seq_one_letter_code
_entity_poly.pdbx_strand_id
1 'polypeptide(L)'
;TERGQNDFIYHAYDTPQDWGEKDLLIFYWFGTGSGKRIEILVYAPEGTRFDFIFKDDFAGWKRMVVPLDSFIVREGNPSWSSVKTIFLRFTIDSPYTGTFYLDRLVLDVAPKEEEGDVKLMSEDFQTFVGILLSFFAVTFLPGVTWALFVFRARGWIKLIALSFGLSLSLVFLTTFLLNLALGLTISKVSAIFTVAFITVLPPALHYFRKITKGSS
;
A
#
# COMPACT_ATOMS: atom_id res chain seq x y z
N THR A 1 -28.76 17.79 43.64
CA THR A 1 -27.54 17.23 43.04
C THR A 1 -27.98 16.25 41.98
N GLU A 2 -28.08 16.72 40.73
CA GLU A 2 -28.51 15.90 39.60
C GLU A 2 -27.53 14.73 39.45
N ARG A 3 -28.05 13.50 39.52
CA ARG A 3 -27.28 12.28 39.26
C ARG A 3 -26.67 12.43 37.86
N GLY A 4 -25.35 12.34 37.78
CA GLY A 4 -24.57 12.53 36.56
C GLY A 4 -25.22 11.83 35.38
N GLN A 5 -25.45 12.60 34.32
CA GLN A 5 -26.01 12.13 33.08
C GLN A 5 -25.07 11.07 32.49
N ASN A 6 -25.47 9.80 32.61
CA ASN A 6 -24.74 8.70 32.03
C ASN A 6 -25.26 8.49 30.60
N ASP A 7 -24.66 9.20 29.64
CA ASP A 7 -24.98 9.00 28.22
C ASP A 7 -24.23 7.76 27.73
N PHE A 8 -24.98 6.70 27.42
CA PHE A 8 -24.45 5.45 26.87
C PHE A 8 -25.46 4.72 25.98
N ILE A 9 -24.94 3.88 25.11
CA ILE A 9 -25.66 2.83 24.39
C ILE A 9 -25.16 1.50 24.94
N TYR A 10 -26.04 0.53 25.19
CA TYR A 10 -25.60 -0.76 25.71
C TYR A 10 -26.42 -1.93 25.18
N HIS A 11 -25.82 -3.11 25.26
CA HIS A 11 -26.46 -4.39 25.03
C HIS A 11 -26.11 -5.34 26.16
N ALA A 12 -27.11 -5.86 26.84
CA ALA A 12 -26.97 -6.84 27.92
C ALA A 12 -27.46 -8.21 27.42
N TYR A 13 -26.68 -9.24 27.72
CA TYR A 13 -27.02 -10.62 27.40
C TYR A 13 -27.73 -11.28 28.59
N ASP A 14 -28.79 -12.04 28.32
CA ASP A 14 -29.51 -12.80 29.34
C ASP A 14 -28.58 -13.80 30.04
N THR A 15 -27.73 -14.47 29.24
CA THR A 15 -26.69 -15.40 29.70
C THR A 15 -25.29 -14.87 29.35
N PRO A 16 -24.25 -15.15 30.16
CA PRO A 16 -22.87 -14.82 29.80
C PRO A 16 -22.50 -15.42 28.43
N GLN A 17 -21.86 -14.62 27.59
CA GLN A 17 -21.39 -15.01 26.27
C GLN A 17 -19.89 -15.33 26.32
N ASP A 18 -19.49 -16.35 25.56
CA ASP A 18 -18.09 -16.73 25.43
C ASP A 18 -17.46 -16.02 24.21
N TRP A 19 -16.57 -15.07 24.48
CA TRP A 19 -15.76 -14.37 23.48
C TRP A 19 -14.28 -14.79 23.54
N GLY A 20 -13.93 -15.82 24.32
CA GLY A 20 -12.55 -16.21 24.60
C GLY A 20 -11.77 -16.68 23.37
N GLU A 21 -12.46 -17.17 22.34
CA GLU A 21 -11.87 -17.57 21.05
C GLU A 21 -11.89 -16.46 20.00
N LYS A 22 -12.25 -15.22 20.38
CA LYS A 22 -12.30 -14.06 19.48
C LYS A 22 -11.09 -13.16 19.74
N ASP A 23 -10.62 -12.51 18.69
CA ASP A 23 -9.47 -11.61 18.79
C ASP A 23 -9.87 -10.15 18.55
N LEU A 24 -10.95 -9.90 17.82
CA LEU A 24 -11.31 -8.58 17.31
C LEU A 24 -12.76 -8.22 17.63
N LEU A 25 -12.97 -7.00 18.15
CA LEU A 25 -14.25 -6.29 18.14
C LEU A 25 -14.27 -5.31 16.96
N ILE A 26 -15.25 -5.48 16.08
CA ILE A 26 -15.33 -4.76 14.80
C ILE A 26 -16.67 -4.06 14.71
N PHE A 27 -16.68 -2.79 14.31
CA PHE A 27 -17.91 -2.04 14.08
C PHE A 27 -17.68 -0.88 13.11
N TYR A 28 -18.74 -0.38 12.49
CA TYR A 28 -18.70 0.88 11.76
C TYR A 28 -19.14 2.03 12.66
N TRP A 29 -18.32 3.07 12.70
CA TRP A 29 -18.58 4.31 13.42
C TRP A 29 -18.70 5.46 12.44
N PHE A 30 -19.77 6.25 12.54
CA PHE A 30 -19.85 7.53 11.85
C PHE A 30 -19.20 8.61 12.73
N GLY A 31 -17.96 8.95 12.42
CA GLY A 31 -17.20 9.94 13.14
C GLY A 31 -17.69 11.36 12.86
N THR A 32 -17.60 12.22 13.87
CA THR A 32 -18.00 13.64 13.76
C THR A 32 -16.79 14.58 13.72
N GLY A 33 -15.58 14.04 13.93
CA GLY A 33 -14.36 14.83 14.06
C GLY A 33 -14.33 15.67 15.34
N SER A 34 -15.12 15.30 16.35
CA SER A 34 -15.29 16.08 17.58
C SER A 34 -14.02 16.17 18.44
N GLY A 35 -13.07 15.27 18.24
CA GLY A 35 -11.83 15.15 19.02
C GLY A 35 -12.04 14.66 20.44
N LYS A 36 -13.26 14.30 20.82
CA LYS A 36 -13.60 13.83 22.16
C LYS A 36 -13.35 12.31 22.29
N ARG A 37 -13.22 11.82 23.53
CA ARG A 37 -12.98 10.40 23.84
C ARG A 37 -14.27 9.65 24.12
N ILE A 38 -14.39 8.49 23.48
CA ILE A 38 -15.50 7.54 23.61
C ILE A 38 -14.93 6.25 24.18
N GLU A 39 -15.68 5.63 25.09
CA GLU A 39 -15.24 4.43 25.78
C GLU A 39 -16.15 3.26 25.51
N ILE A 40 -15.55 2.09 25.32
CA ILE A 40 -16.20 0.81 25.24
C ILE A 40 -15.95 0.10 26.57
N LEU A 41 -17.01 -0.25 27.28
CA LEU A 41 -16.93 -1.02 28.52
C LEU A 41 -17.55 -2.39 28.30
N VAL A 42 -16.82 -3.44 28.67
CA VAL A 42 -17.31 -4.82 28.58
C VAL A 42 -17.32 -5.41 29.99
N TYR A 43 -18.52 -5.63 30.52
CA TYR A 43 -18.73 -6.21 31.83
C TYR A 43 -18.83 -7.73 31.75
N ALA A 44 -18.17 -8.39 32.69
CA ALA A 44 -18.34 -9.79 33.04
C ALA A 44 -19.15 -9.88 34.36
N PRO A 45 -19.53 -11.09 34.84
CA PRO A 45 -20.19 -11.27 36.12
C PRO A 45 -19.52 -10.55 37.29
N GLU A 46 -20.31 -10.33 38.34
CA GLU A 46 -19.85 -9.75 39.60
C GLU A 46 -19.29 -8.32 39.49
N GLY A 47 -19.61 -7.61 38.40
CA GLY A 47 -19.21 -6.22 38.19
C GLY A 47 -17.77 -6.03 37.70
N THR A 48 -17.08 -7.13 37.36
CA THR A 48 -15.74 -7.08 36.75
C THR A 48 -15.81 -6.56 35.31
N ARG A 49 -14.80 -5.82 34.83
CA ARG A 49 -14.86 -5.24 33.47
C ARG A 49 -13.54 -4.92 32.78
N PHE A 50 -13.63 -4.92 31.45
CA PHE A 50 -12.64 -4.41 30.49
C PHE A 50 -13.06 -3.05 29.94
N ASP A 51 -12.11 -2.12 29.80
CA ASP A 51 -12.35 -0.79 29.26
C ASP A 51 -11.41 -0.53 28.06
N PHE A 52 -11.92 0.09 27.00
CA PHE A 52 -11.15 0.58 25.85
C PHE A 52 -11.60 1.98 25.47
N ILE A 53 -10.66 2.87 25.16
CA ILE A 53 -10.96 4.26 24.83
C ILE A 53 -10.41 4.57 23.44
N PHE A 54 -11.24 5.18 22.59
CA PHE A 54 -10.81 5.76 21.32
C PHE A 54 -11.22 7.23 21.21
N LYS A 55 -10.56 7.95 20.31
CA LYS A 55 -10.84 9.36 20.02
C LYS A 55 -11.61 9.49 18.71
N ASP A 56 -12.66 10.30 18.70
CA ASP A 56 -13.42 10.62 17.49
C ASP A 56 -12.75 11.77 16.71
N ASP A 57 -11.65 11.47 16.01
CA ASP A 57 -10.82 12.46 15.31
C ASP A 57 -11.01 12.48 13.78
N PHE A 58 -12.05 11.84 13.28
CA PHE A 58 -12.36 11.76 11.84
C PHE A 58 -13.84 12.04 11.57
N ALA A 59 -14.15 12.48 10.35
CA ALA A 59 -15.52 12.71 9.89
C ALA A 59 -15.97 11.62 8.91
N GLY A 60 -17.21 11.12 9.07
CA GLY A 60 -17.82 10.13 8.20
C GLY A 60 -17.63 8.68 8.68
N TRP A 61 -18.10 7.73 7.87
CA TRP A 61 -18.04 6.30 8.20
C TRP A 61 -16.61 5.77 8.18
N LYS A 62 -16.21 5.11 9.28
CA LYS A 62 -14.96 4.35 9.39
C LYS A 62 -15.23 3.00 10.03
N ARG A 63 -14.57 1.96 9.51
CA ARG A 63 -14.54 0.64 10.13
C ARG A 63 -13.51 0.67 11.26
N MET A 64 -13.99 0.48 12.47
CA MET A 64 -13.18 0.32 13.67
C MET A 64 -12.87 -1.16 13.86
N VAL A 65 -11.60 -1.49 14.06
CA VAL A 65 -11.10 -2.83 14.33
C VAL A 65 -10.31 -2.73 15.63
N VAL A 66 -10.86 -3.27 16.71
CA VAL A 66 -10.30 -3.14 18.05
C VAL A 66 -9.89 -4.54 18.52
N PRO A 67 -8.59 -4.81 18.66
CA PRO A 67 -8.11 -6.05 19.26
C PRO A 67 -8.59 -6.18 20.72
N LEU A 68 -9.08 -7.36 21.11
CA LEU A 68 -9.57 -7.58 22.48
C LEU A 68 -8.45 -7.46 23.52
N ASP A 69 -7.21 -7.77 23.16
CA ASP A 69 -6.02 -7.61 24.01
C ASP A 69 -5.66 -6.13 24.28
N SER A 70 -6.21 -5.19 23.49
CA SER A 70 -6.01 -3.75 23.69
C SER A 70 -6.89 -3.15 24.79
N PHE A 71 -7.90 -3.90 25.26
CA PHE A 71 -8.69 -3.49 26.41
C PHE A 71 -7.90 -3.66 27.70
N ILE A 72 -8.04 -2.68 28.60
CA ILE A 72 -7.44 -2.75 29.93
C ILE A 72 -8.45 -3.33 30.93
N VAL A 73 -7.98 -4.18 31.84
CA VAL A 73 -8.77 -4.60 33.00
C VAL A 73 -8.87 -3.42 33.96
N ARG A 74 -10.09 -2.92 34.18
CA ARG A 74 -10.32 -1.78 35.08
C ARG A 74 -10.77 -2.21 36.47
N GLU A 75 -11.54 -3.29 36.56
CA GLU A 75 -12.18 -3.72 37.80
C GLU A 75 -12.21 -5.25 37.89
N GLY A 76 -11.68 -5.79 38.99
CA GLY A 76 -11.65 -7.22 39.27
C GLY A 76 -10.78 -8.04 38.31
N ASN A 77 -11.21 -9.28 38.05
CA ASN A 77 -10.55 -10.22 37.14
C ASN A 77 -11.54 -10.75 36.10
N PRO A 78 -11.98 -9.91 35.15
CA PRO A 78 -12.96 -10.28 34.14
C PRO A 78 -12.39 -11.31 33.17
N SER A 79 -13.27 -12.13 32.59
CA SER A 79 -12.91 -13.10 31.53
C SER A 79 -13.71 -12.83 30.26
N TRP A 80 -13.03 -12.89 29.11
CA TRP A 80 -13.66 -12.85 27.79
C TRP A 80 -14.60 -14.04 27.57
N SER A 81 -14.44 -15.14 28.30
CA SER A 81 -15.34 -16.30 28.23
C SER A 81 -16.67 -16.13 28.97
N SER A 82 -16.90 -14.97 29.59
CA SER A 82 -18.07 -14.72 30.43
C SER A 82 -18.59 -13.30 30.29
N VAL A 83 -18.72 -12.77 29.08
CA VAL A 83 -19.19 -11.40 28.85
C VAL A 83 -20.70 -11.27 29.08
N LYS A 84 -21.12 -10.29 29.88
CA LYS A 84 -22.52 -10.03 30.25
C LYS A 84 -23.12 -8.81 29.55
N THR A 85 -22.33 -7.75 29.41
CA THR A 85 -22.85 -6.48 28.87
C THR A 85 -21.74 -5.73 28.15
N ILE A 86 -22.06 -5.10 27.02
CA ILE A 86 -21.21 -4.13 26.35
C ILE A 86 -21.87 -2.76 26.37
N PHE A 87 -21.08 -1.72 26.68
CA PHE A 87 -21.48 -0.32 26.68
C PHE A 87 -20.59 0.46 25.71
N LEU A 88 -21.19 1.46 25.07
CA LEU A 88 -20.51 2.59 24.47
C LEU A 88 -20.88 3.83 25.28
N ARG A 89 -19.91 4.42 25.98
CA ARG A 89 -20.09 5.50 26.96
C ARG A 89 -19.50 6.81 26.47
N PHE A 90 -20.25 7.90 26.67
CA PHE A 90 -19.93 9.26 26.22
C PHE A 90 -19.62 10.24 27.36
N THR A 91 -19.35 9.74 28.57
CA THR A 91 -19.24 10.61 29.76
C THR A 91 -17.85 11.20 29.97
N ILE A 92 -16.81 10.67 29.31
CA ILE A 92 -15.41 11.08 29.55
C ILE A 92 -15.20 12.56 29.25
N ASP A 93 -15.71 13.05 28.11
CA ASP A 93 -15.58 14.43 27.67
C ASP A 93 -16.99 15.07 27.50
N SER A 94 -17.85 14.89 28.52
CA SER A 94 -19.21 15.44 28.57
C SER A 94 -19.24 16.98 28.66
N PRO A 95 -20.26 17.69 28.11
CA PRO A 95 -21.38 17.16 27.34
C PRO A 95 -20.95 16.74 25.94
N TYR A 96 -21.51 15.62 25.48
CA TYR A 96 -21.38 15.15 24.11
C TYR A 96 -22.63 15.58 23.34
N THR A 97 -22.48 16.57 22.47
CA THR A 97 -23.58 17.06 21.62
C THR A 97 -23.34 16.59 20.19
N GLY A 98 -24.28 15.81 19.65
CA GLY A 98 -24.16 15.27 18.29
C GLY A 98 -25.10 14.11 18.03
N THR A 99 -25.13 13.67 16.77
CA THR A 99 -25.81 12.43 16.36
C THR A 99 -24.74 11.41 16.02
N PHE A 100 -24.84 10.22 16.59
CA PHE A 100 -23.91 9.13 16.38
C PHE A 100 -24.60 7.99 15.66
N TYR A 101 -23.88 7.36 14.73
CA TYR A 101 -24.35 6.18 14.04
C TYR A 101 -23.33 5.05 14.26
N LEU A 102 -23.87 3.91 14.67
CA LEU A 102 -23.15 2.66 14.85
C LEU A 102 -23.80 1.64 13.92
N ASP A 103 -22.99 0.85 13.22
CA ASP A 103 -23.49 -0.22 12.36
C ASP A 103 -22.58 -1.44 12.42
N ARG A 104 -23.15 -2.62 12.15
CA ARG A 104 -22.46 -3.92 12.00
C ARG A 104 -21.41 -4.20 13.08
N LEU A 105 -21.83 -4.21 14.34
CA LEU A 105 -20.99 -4.69 15.44
C LEU A 105 -20.85 -6.22 15.38
N VAL A 106 -19.61 -6.70 15.28
CA VAL A 106 -19.25 -8.10 15.08
C VAL A 106 -18.00 -8.43 15.91
N LEU A 107 -17.94 -9.67 16.41
CA LEU A 107 -16.73 -10.27 16.96
C LEU A 107 -16.13 -11.22 15.94
N ASP A 108 -14.82 -11.16 15.76
CA ASP A 108 -14.12 -11.98 14.78
C ASP A 108 -12.79 -12.52 15.31
N VAL A 109 -12.26 -13.51 14.60
CA VAL A 109 -10.92 -14.04 14.82
C VAL A 109 -9.98 -13.25 13.91
N ALA A 110 -8.82 -12.85 14.43
CA ALA A 110 -7.83 -12.20 13.60
C ALA A 110 -7.41 -13.19 12.51
N PRO A 111 -7.29 -12.76 11.24
CA PRO A 111 -6.72 -13.63 10.23
C PRO A 111 -5.36 -14.08 10.75
N LYS A 112 -5.13 -15.39 10.78
CA LYS A 112 -3.80 -15.92 11.06
C LYS A 112 -2.89 -15.23 10.05
N GLU A 113 -1.80 -14.63 10.51
CA GLU A 113 -0.74 -14.15 9.62
C GLU A 113 -0.25 -15.37 8.84
N GLU A 114 -0.89 -15.65 7.70
CA GLU A 114 -0.39 -16.64 6.79
C GLU A 114 0.90 -16.03 6.23
N GLU A 115 1.98 -16.80 6.31
CA GLU A 115 3.33 -16.51 5.82
C GLU A 115 3.39 -16.10 4.32
N GLY A 116 2.25 -15.95 3.65
CA GLY A 116 2.06 -15.52 2.27
C GLY A 116 1.99 -14.00 2.04
N ASP A 117 1.59 -13.17 3.01
CA ASP A 117 1.43 -11.71 2.76
C ASP A 117 2.77 -10.97 2.63
N VAL A 118 3.81 -11.42 3.34
CA VAL A 118 5.19 -10.93 3.14
C VAL A 118 5.73 -11.37 1.76
N LYS A 119 5.28 -12.52 1.26
CA LYS A 119 5.70 -13.08 -0.02
C LYS A 119 5.12 -12.28 -1.20
N LEU A 120 3.84 -11.92 -1.15
CA LEU A 120 3.19 -11.05 -2.15
C LEU A 120 3.87 -9.68 -2.25
N MET A 121 4.19 -9.04 -1.12
CA MET A 121 4.86 -7.73 -1.14
C MET A 121 6.30 -7.82 -1.68
N SER A 122 7.01 -8.92 -1.40
CA SER A 122 8.36 -9.15 -1.92
C SER A 122 8.37 -9.45 -3.43
N GLU A 123 7.41 -10.22 -3.93
CA GLU A 123 7.28 -10.55 -5.34
C GLU A 123 6.84 -9.33 -6.16
N ASP A 124 5.94 -8.49 -5.62
CA ASP A 124 5.52 -7.23 -6.25
C ASP A 124 6.68 -6.23 -6.37
N PHE A 125 7.49 -6.08 -5.32
CA PHE A 125 8.66 -5.21 -5.37
C PHE A 125 9.71 -5.70 -6.36
N GLN A 126 10.04 -6.99 -6.35
CA GLN A 126 11.00 -7.56 -7.31
C GLN A 126 10.48 -7.46 -8.74
N THR A 127 9.19 -7.69 -8.95
CA THR A 127 8.53 -7.52 -10.26
C THR A 127 8.59 -6.07 -10.71
N PHE A 128 8.28 -5.12 -9.82
CA PHE A 128 8.36 -3.70 -10.10
C PHE A 128 9.79 -3.25 -10.44
N VAL A 129 10.78 -3.70 -9.66
CA VAL A 129 12.20 -3.44 -9.95
C VAL A 129 12.59 -4.05 -11.29
N GLY A 130 12.16 -5.27 -11.60
CA GLY A 130 12.40 -5.92 -12.89
C GLY A 130 11.80 -5.15 -14.07
N ILE A 131 10.58 -4.63 -13.92
CA ILE A 131 9.91 -3.79 -14.93
C ILE A 131 10.68 -2.48 -15.11
N LEU A 132 11.06 -1.81 -14.02
CA LEU A 132 11.85 -0.58 -14.09
C LEU A 132 13.19 -0.80 -14.77
N LEU A 133 13.94 -1.84 -14.36
CA LEU A 133 15.23 -2.18 -14.97
C LEU A 133 15.08 -2.49 -16.47
N SER A 134 14.04 -3.22 -16.85
CA SER A 134 13.74 -3.53 -18.26
C SER A 134 13.41 -2.26 -19.05
N PHE A 135 12.60 -1.36 -18.47
CA PHE A 135 12.27 -0.08 -19.06
C PHE A 135 13.53 0.80 -19.25
N PHE A 136 14.35 0.94 -18.21
CA PHE A 136 15.61 1.68 -18.30
C PHE A 136 16.57 1.05 -19.32
N ALA A 137 16.66 -0.28 -19.36
CA ALA A 137 17.50 -0.96 -20.33
C ALA A 137 17.09 -0.61 -21.76
N VAL A 138 15.80 -0.73 -22.09
CA VAL A 138 15.27 -0.46 -23.42
C VAL A 138 15.37 1.04 -23.79
N THR A 139 15.13 1.93 -22.83
CA THR A 139 15.07 3.38 -23.09
C THR A 139 16.43 4.06 -23.02
N PHE A 140 17.45 3.50 -22.36
CA PHE A 140 18.76 4.13 -22.24
C PHE A 140 19.89 3.41 -22.99
N LEU A 141 19.89 2.07 -23.11
CA LEU A 141 21.03 1.37 -23.77
C LEU A 141 21.32 1.87 -25.20
N PRO A 142 20.31 2.06 -26.08
CA PRO A 142 20.58 2.58 -27.42
C PRO A 142 21.27 3.95 -27.34
N GLY A 143 20.74 4.86 -26.54
CA GLY A 143 21.35 6.18 -26.34
C GLY A 143 22.79 6.11 -25.81
N VAL A 144 23.03 5.28 -24.79
CA VAL A 144 24.34 5.13 -24.16
C VAL A 144 25.37 4.57 -25.13
N THR A 145 25.02 3.54 -25.89
CA THR A 145 25.95 2.92 -26.86
C THR A 145 26.39 3.92 -27.92
N TRP A 146 25.47 4.69 -28.48
CA TRP A 146 25.82 5.76 -29.42
C TRP A 146 26.61 6.89 -28.76
N ALA A 147 26.21 7.34 -27.57
CA ALA A 147 26.91 8.39 -26.83
C ALA A 147 28.38 8.03 -26.58
N LEU A 148 28.67 6.77 -26.24
CA LEU A 148 30.02 6.29 -25.98
C LEU A 148 30.83 6.05 -27.26
N PHE A 149 30.30 5.28 -28.22
CA PHE A 149 31.10 4.78 -29.35
C PHE A 149 31.20 5.77 -30.52
N VAL A 150 30.16 6.59 -30.72
CA VAL A 150 30.09 7.55 -31.82
C VAL A 150 30.43 8.95 -31.33
N PHE A 151 29.73 9.44 -30.31
CA PHE A 151 29.91 10.81 -29.83
C PHE A 151 31.08 10.96 -28.83
N ARG A 152 31.63 9.85 -28.33
CA ARG A 152 32.74 9.82 -27.36
C ARG A 152 32.46 10.72 -26.16
N ALA A 153 31.21 10.75 -25.69
CA ALA A 153 30.80 11.56 -24.55
C ALA A 153 31.62 11.16 -23.31
N ARG A 154 32.32 12.14 -22.71
CA ARG A 154 33.06 11.98 -21.46
C ARG A 154 32.40 12.81 -20.37
N GLY A 155 32.15 12.17 -19.23
CA GLY A 155 31.48 12.76 -18.06
C GLY A 155 30.00 12.37 -17.96
N TRP A 156 29.56 12.16 -16.72
CA TRP A 156 28.25 11.58 -16.41
C TRP A 156 27.07 12.44 -16.89
N ILE A 157 27.15 13.78 -16.76
CA ILE A 157 26.07 14.69 -17.18
C ILE A 157 25.83 14.62 -18.70
N LYS A 158 26.91 14.68 -19.50
CA LYS A 158 26.82 14.61 -20.97
C LYS A 158 26.33 13.24 -21.42
N LEU A 159 26.75 12.18 -20.73
CA LEU A 159 26.32 10.82 -21.04
C LEU A 159 24.81 10.68 -20.83
N ILE A 160 24.28 11.11 -19.68
CA ILE A 160 22.85 11.01 -19.37
C ILE A 160 22.02 11.84 -20.35
N ALA A 161 22.37 13.11 -20.53
CA ALA A 161 21.61 14.02 -21.41
C ALA A 161 21.57 13.53 -22.87
N LEU A 162 22.73 13.10 -23.40
CA LEU A 162 22.82 12.62 -24.76
C LEU A 162 22.12 11.27 -24.93
N SER A 163 22.25 10.36 -23.96
CA SER A 163 21.62 9.04 -24.05
C SER A 163 20.10 9.14 -24.06
N PHE A 164 19.52 9.99 -23.21
CA PHE A 164 18.08 10.14 -23.15
C PHE A 164 17.50 10.71 -24.46
N GLY A 165 18.04 11.83 -24.93
CA GLY A 165 17.56 12.48 -26.16
C GLY A 165 17.77 11.62 -27.40
N LEU A 166 18.91 10.93 -27.49
CA LEU A 166 19.24 10.11 -28.65
C LEU A 166 18.43 8.82 -28.71
N SER A 167 18.17 8.18 -27.57
CA SER A 167 17.40 6.94 -27.54
C SER A 167 15.95 7.13 -27.98
N LEU A 168 15.28 8.17 -27.45
CA LEU A 168 13.91 8.50 -27.86
C LEU A 168 13.84 8.81 -29.36
N SER A 169 14.79 9.61 -29.86
CA SER A 169 14.85 10.01 -31.26
C SER A 169 15.12 8.81 -32.18
N LEU A 170 16.09 7.96 -31.83
CA LEU A 170 16.49 6.81 -32.64
C LEU A 170 15.40 5.75 -32.69
N VAL A 171 14.81 5.38 -31.54
CA VAL A 171 13.78 4.34 -31.50
C VAL A 171 12.54 4.80 -32.27
N PHE A 172 12.10 6.04 -32.06
CA PHE A 172 10.94 6.58 -32.77
C PHE A 172 11.19 6.69 -34.27
N LEU A 173 12.29 7.34 -34.67
CA LEU A 173 12.61 7.56 -36.08
C LEU A 173 12.84 6.24 -36.82
N THR A 174 13.57 5.30 -36.22
CA THR A 174 13.84 4.01 -36.87
C THR A 174 12.57 3.18 -36.99
N THR A 175 11.72 3.15 -35.97
CA THR A 175 10.43 2.43 -36.04
C THR A 175 9.53 3.04 -37.12
N PHE A 176 9.45 4.38 -37.18
CA PHE A 176 8.69 5.09 -38.21
C PHE A 176 9.23 4.81 -39.62
N LEU A 177 10.56 4.88 -39.80
CA LEU A 177 11.20 4.60 -41.09
C LEU A 177 11.01 3.14 -41.52
N LEU A 178 11.09 2.17 -40.60
CA LEU A 178 10.84 0.76 -40.91
C LEU A 178 9.38 0.52 -41.31
N ASN A 179 8.44 1.16 -40.62
CA ASN A 179 7.03 1.09 -41.00
C ASN A 179 6.79 1.72 -42.38
N LEU A 180 7.39 2.87 -42.66
CA LEU A 180 7.25 3.59 -43.94
C LEU A 180 7.93 2.86 -45.11
N ALA A 181 9.17 2.40 -44.93
CA ALA A 181 9.99 1.86 -46.01
C ALA A 181 9.69 0.40 -46.33
N LEU A 182 9.35 -0.41 -45.32
CA LEU A 182 9.17 -1.86 -45.47
C LEU A 182 7.70 -2.29 -45.27
N GLY A 183 6.79 -1.35 -44.98
CA GLY A 183 5.38 -1.66 -44.69
C GLY A 183 5.20 -2.51 -43.42
N LEU A 184 6.22 -2.61 -42.56
CA LEU A 184 6.19 -3.47 -41.39
C LEU A 184 5.19 -2.93 -40.36
N THR A 185 4.23 -3.76 -39.98
CA THR A 185 3.31 -3.44 -38.88
C THR A 185 4.10 -3.29 -37.57
N ILE A 186 3.88 -2.18 -36.87
CA ILE A 186 4.52 -1.91 -35.58
C ILE A 186 3.97 -2.91 -34.56
N SER A 187 4.72 -3.99 -34.33
CA SER A 187 4.43 -5.04 -33.36
C SER A 187 5.45 -5.03 -32.22
N LYS A 188 5.13 -5.73 -31.12
CA LYS A 188 6.07 -5.92 -30.00
C LYS A 188 7.39 -6.55 -30.47
N VAL A 189 7.32 -7.52 -31.38
CA VAL A 189 8.47 -8.24 -31.90
C VAL A 189 9.36 -7.31 -32.74
N SER A 190 8.76 -6.55 -33.66
CA SER A 190 9.52 -5.60 -34.49
C SER A 190 10.16 -4.48 -33.66
N ALA A 191 9.51 -4.03 -32.59
CA ALA A 191 10.07 -3.04 -31.68
C ALA A 191 11.32 -3.57 -30.95
N ILE A 192 11.28 -4.80 -30.44
CA ILE A 192 12.42 -5.44 -29.78
C ILE A 192 13.61 -5.58 -30.73
N PHE A 193 13.39 -6.08 -31.95
CA PHE A 193 14.44 -6.18 -32.96
C PHE A 193 15.04 -4.82 -33.32
N THR A 194 14.20 -3.79 -33.43
CA THR A 194 14.64 -2.41 -33.72
C THR A 194 15.56 -1.89 -32.62
N VAL A 195 15.16 -2.01 -31.35
CA VAL A 195 15.97 -1.57 -30.20
C VAL A 195 17.30 -2.34 -30.14
N ALA A 196 17.26 -3.66 -30.32
CA ALA A 196 18.47 -4.49 -30.32
C ALA A 196 19.44 -4.08 -31.44
N PHE A 197 18.92 -3.90 -32.66
CA PHE A 197 19.71 -3.47 -33.82
C PHE A 197 20.38 -2.11 -33.60
N ILE A 198 19.61 -1.12 -33.14
CA ILE A 198 20.13 0.24 -32.88
C ILE A 198 21.21 0.22 -31.79
N THR A 199 21.10 -0.65 -30.79
CA THR A 199 22.04 -0.77 -29.68
C THR A 199 23.38 -1.40 -30.10
N VAL A 200 23.33 -2.41 -30.98
CA VAL A 200 24.53 -3.15 -31.43
C VAL A 200 25.30 -2.40 -32.53
N LEU A 201 24.62 -1.55 -33.29
CA LEU A 201 25.19 -0.87 -34.45
C LEU A 201 26.43 0.01 -34.12
N PRO A 202 26.44 0.86 -33.07
CA PRO A 202 27.59 1.71 -32.77
C PRO A 202 28.86 0.94 -32.38
N PRO A 203 28.80 -0.05 -31.46
CA PRO A 203 29.95 -0.91 -31.19
C PRO A 203 30.44 -1.64 -32.45
N ALA A 204 29.55 -2.20 -33.26
CA ALA A 204 29.92 -2.91 -34.49
C ALA A 204 30.68 -2.01 -35.47
N LEU A 205 30.17 -0.79 -35.71
CA LEU A 205 30.83 0.21 -36.56
C LEU A 205 32.20 0.64 -35.99
N HIS A 206 32.31 0.77 -34.67
CA HIS A 206 33.57 1.09 -34.01
C HIS A 206 34.63 0.01 -34.23
N TYR A 207 34.27 -1.26 -33.99
CA TYR A 207 35.18 -2.39 -34.20
C TYR A 207 35.57 -2.57 -35.66
N PHE A 208 34.61 -2.46 -36.58
CA PHE A 208 34.88 -2.56 -38.01
C PHE A 208 35.91 -1.51 -38.48
N ARG A 209 35.74 -0.25 -38.05
CA ARG A 209 36.71 0.83 -38.35
C ARG A 209 38.07 0.61 -37.72
N LYS A 210 38.13 -0.01 -36.54
CA LYS A 210 39.39 -0.33 -35.86
C LYS A 210 40.18 -1.40 -36.62
N ILE A 211 39.50 -2.43 -37.12
CA ILE A 211 40.13 -3.51 -37.90
C ILE A 211 40.67 -2.97 -39.23
N THR A 212 39.89 -2.18 -39.97
CA THR A 212 40.32 -1.67 -41.27
C THR A 212 41.48 -0.68 -41.19
N LYS A 213 41.56 0.11 -40.10
CA LYS A 213 42.70 1.02 -39.86
C LYS A 213 43.94 0.33 -39.25
N GLY A 214 43.79 -0.83 -38.63
CA GLY A 214 44.90 -1.59 -38.07
C GLY A 214 45.63 -2.48 -39.08
N SER A 215 45.12 -2.55 -40.32
CA SER A 215 45.67 -3.35 -41.42
C SER A 215 46.46 -2.53 -42.45
N SER A 216 46.74 -1.24 -42.17
CA SER A 216 47.63 -0.37 -42.96
C SER A 216 48.78 0.13 -42.10
#